data_AF-A0A2H1JL95-F1
#
_entry.id   AF-A0A2H1JL95-F1
#
_cell.length_a   1.000
_cell.length_b   1.000
_cell.length_c   1.000
_cell.angle_alpha   90.00
_cell.angle_beta   90.00
_cell.angle_gamma   90.00
#
_symmetry.space_group_name_H-M   'P 1'
#
loop_
_entity.id
_entity.type
_entity.pdbx_description
1 polymer ?
#
loop_
_entity_poly.entity_id
_entity_poly.type
_entity_poly.pdbx_seq_one_letter_code
_entity_poly.pdbx_strand_id
1 'polypeptide(L)'
;MNLKTVTTKTLAATTIAGAALVGTGTSATGAEASTATVGGTRVEAGQGVSAAPSAEVKFDSIGDFLNHYEGQGLANSQGTFQGECVSLISRALEEVHGVDHSAWGNAADYQKGGIGGQHMAESGFNWHTDQKFENGDILVWGDGAETSVYGHIGIYYEGQVWQQNYNGDRTLHAFDGEIDAYLGYWRA
;
A
#
# COMPACT_ATOMS: atom_id res chain seq x y z
N MET A 1 28.53 20.53 -20.36
CA MET A 1 28.14 21.11 -19.05
C MET A 1 28.56 20.11 -17.99
N ASN A 2 29.40 20.52 -17.04
CA ASN A 2 29.95 19.64 -16.00
C ASN A 2 28.95 19.50 -14.86
N LEU A 3 28.45 18.28 -14.60
CA LEU A 3 27.69 17.99 -13.39
C LEU A 3 28.62 17.54 -12.27
N LYS A 4 28.45 18.19 -11.12
CA LYS A 4 29.23 18.06 -9.90
C LYS A 4 28.88 16.76 -9.18
N THR A 5 29.90 16.07 -8.71
CA THR A 5 29.83 14.93 -7.79
C THR A 5 29.04 15.31 -6.53
N VAL A 6 27.99 14.55 -6.22
CA VAL A 6 27.25 14.65 -4.95
C VAL A 6 27.85 13.64 -3.98
N THR A 7 28.32 14.15 -2.85
CA THR A 7 28.88 13.37 -1.74
C THR A 7 27.76 12.70 -0.95
N THR A 8 27.71 11.37 -0.96
CA THR A 8 26.80 10.56 -0.16
C THR A 8 27.15 10.68 1.33
N LYS A 9 26.20 11.11 2.17
CA LYS A 9 26.31 10.95 3.62
C LYS A 9 25.70 9.60 4.02
N THR A 10 26.54 8.69 4.50
CA THR A 10 26.11 7.44 5.12
C THR A 10 25.36 7.75 6.41
N LEU A 11 24.07 7.39 6.47
CA LEU A 11 23.33 7.33 7.73
C LEU A 11 23.59 5.96 8.37
N ALA A 12 24.05 5.98 9.61
CA ALA A 12 24.30 4.77 10.39
C ALA A 12 22.97 4.16 10.87
N ALA A 13 22.72 2.92 10.48
CA ALA A 13 21.61 2.13 10.99
C ALA A 13 21.86 1.78 12.47
N THR A 14 20.99 2.23 13.36
CA THR A 14 20.97 1.80 14.76
C THR A 14 20.06 0.58 14.86
N THR A 15 20.65 -0.59 15.06
CA THR A 15 19.93 -1.85 15.31
C THR A 15 19.30 -1.85 16.71
N ILE A 16 17.98 -1.98 16.79
CA ILE A 16 17.26 -2.33 18.01
C ILE A 16 17.09 -3.86 18.03
N ALA A 17 17.68 -4.50 19.03
CA ALA A 17 17.56 -5.94 19.27
C ALA A 17 16.19 -6.25 19.90
N GLY A 18 15.32 -6.93 19.16
CA GLY A 18 14.10 -7.55 19.67
C GLY A 18 14.37 -8.97 20.16
N ALA A 19 14.12 -9.22 21.45
CA ALA A 19 14.33 -10.50 22.11
C ALA A 19 13.38 -11.58 21.56
N ALA A 20 13.94 -12.73 21.16
CA ALA A 20 13.19 -13.95 20.87
C ALA A 20 12.79 -14.64 22.18
N LEU A 21 11.48 -14.83 22.40
CA LEU A 21 10.99 -15.77 23.40
C LEU A 21 10.67 -17.11 22.71
N VAL A 22 11.44 -18.13 23.12
CA VAL A 22 11.28 -19.53 22.75
C VAL A 22 10.09 -20.11 23.50
N GLY A 23 9.14 -20.68 22.77
CA GLY A 23 8.02 -21.46 23.32
C GLY A 23 7.85 -22.76 22.53
N THR A 24 8.45 -23.82 23.05
CA THR A 24 8.41 -25.21 22.56
C THR A 24 7.02 -25.84 22.69
N GLY A 25 6.60 -26.66 21.72
CA GLY A 25 5.44 -27.55 21.91
C GLY A 25 4.97 -28.33 20.69
N THR A 26 5.70 -29.41 20.38
CA THR A 26 5.29 -30.72 19.84
C THR A 26 4.06 -30.88 18.92
N SER A 27 4.34 -31.51 17.76
CA SER A 27 3.42 -32.06 16.76
C SER A 27 2.60 -33.26 17.26
N ALA A 28 1.35 -33.39 16.82
CA ALA A 28 0.69 -34.69 16.68
C ALA A 28 -0.39 -34.67 15.59
N THR A 29 -0.40 -35.78 14.85
CA THR A 29 -1.15 -36.13 13.64
C THR A 29 -2.63 -36.42 13.88
N GLY A 30 -3.43 -36.33 12.81
CA GLY A 30 -4.90 -36.37 12.86
C GLY A 30 -5.57 -37.71 13.19
N ALA A 31 -6.89 -37.64 13.37
CA ALA A 31 -7.84 -38.72 13.16
C ALA A 31 -9.26 -38.15 13.06
N GLU A 32 -10.08 -38.80 12.25
CA GLU A 32 -11.44 -38.44 11.89
C GLU A 32 -12.48 -38.64 13.02
N ALA A 33 -13.68 -38.14 12.73
CA ALA A 33 -14.82 -37.90 13.61
C ALA A 33 -15.29 -39.08 14.48
N SER A 34 -15.82 -38.74 15.65
CA SER A 34 -16.96 -39.43 16.27
C SER A 34 -17.70 -38.51 17.23
N THR A 35 -18.97 -38.28 16.92
CA THR A 35 -19.95 -37.57 17.73
C THR A 35 -20.30 -38.35 19.01
N ALA A 36 -20.24 -37.68 20.16
CA ALA A 36 -21.00 -38.06 21.35
C ALA A 36 -21.58 -36.79 21.99
N THR A 37 -22.90 -36.68 21.97
CA THR A 37 -23.68 -35.61 22.60
C THR A 37 -24.24 -36.10 23.93
N VAL A 38 -23.87 -35.48 25.05
CA VAL A 38 -24.73 -35.37 26.24
C VAL A 38 -24.41 -34.06 26.97
N GLY A 39 -25.38 -33.15 27.00
CA GLY A 39 -25.57 -32.18 28.09
C GLY A 39 -24.91 -30.80 27.96
N GLY A 40 -25.73 -29.79 27.63
CA GLY A 40 -25.50 -28.40 28.06
C GLY A 40 -24.86 -27.48 27.03
N THR A 41 -25.67 -26.55 26.52
CA THR A 41 -25.28 -25.30 25.83
C THR A 41 -24.40 -25.46 24.58
N ARG A 42 -25.04 -25.37 23.41
CA ARG A 42 -24.37 -25.15 22.14
C ARG A 42 -23.77 -23.72 22.13
N VAL A 43 -22.51 -23.60 22.54
CA VAL A 43 -21.65 -22.49 22.11
C VAL A 43 -21.00 -22.92 20.81
N GLU A 44 -21.35 -22.23 19.73
CA GLU A 44 -20.77 -22.47 18.41
C GLU A 44 -19.27 -22.18 18.47
N ALA A 45 -18.49 -23.17 18.04
CA ALA A 45 -17.05 -23.07 17.92
C ALA A 45 -16.71 -22.18 16.72
N GLY A 46 -15.95 -21.11 17.00
CA GLY A 46 -14.97 -20.59 16.06
C GLY A 46 -15.53 -19.87 14.83
N GLN A 47 -16.37 -18.86 15.03
CA GLN A 47 -16.21 -17.68 14.18
C GLN A 47 -14.93 -16.99 14.63
N GLY A 48 -13.91 -17.04 13.77
CA GLY A 48 -12.71 -16.22 13.95
C GLY A 48 -13.16 -14.81 14.27
N VAL A 49 -12.77 -14.33 15.45
CA VAL A 49 -12.96 -12.94 15.83
C VAL A 49 -12.25 -12.15 14.76
N SER A 50 -13.02 -11.53 13.85
CA SER A 50 -12.52 -10.46 13.01
C SER A 50 -11.75 -9.56 13.96
N ALA A 51 -10.44 -9.42 13.75
CA ALA A 51 -9.70 -8.37 14.40
C ALA A 51 -10.51 -7.10 14.16
N ALA A 52 -11.01 -6.49 15.23
CA ALA A 52 -11.58 -5.17 15.16
C ALA A 52 -10.56 -4.28 14.43
N PRO A 53 -10.99 -3.32 13.59
CA PRO A 53 -10.05 -2.42 12.95
C PRO A 53 -9.16 -1.84 14.05
N SER A 54 -7.86 -2.12 13.97
CA SER A 54 -6.86 -1.43 14.77
C SER A 54 -7.13 0.06 14.64
N ALA A 55 -7.03 0.80 15.75
CA ALA A 55 -7.20 2.25 15.74
C ALA A 55 -6.49 2.85 14.53
N GLU A 56 -7.20 3.68 13.78
CA GLU A 56 -6.77 4.29 12.53
C GLU A 56 -5.38 4.93 12.74
N VAL A 57 -4.34 4.35 12.13
CA VAL A 57 -3.01 4.93 12.23
C VAL A 57 -3.05 6.19 11.36
N LYS A 58 -2.73 7.34 11.95
CA LYS A 58 -2.59 8.61 11.22
C LYS A 58 -1.13 8.99 11.19
N PHE A 59 -0.66 9.45 10.05
CA PHE A 59 0.71 9.91 9.84
C PHE A 59 0.73 11.40 9.54
N ASP A 60 1.71 12.10 10.08
CA ASP A 60 1.92 13.54 9.82
C ASP A 60 2.50 13.80 8.43
N SER A 61 3.07 12.76 7.77
CA SER A 61 3.69 12.88 6.45
C SER A 61 3.64 11.58 5.65
N ILE A 62 3.73 11.70 4.32
CA ILE A 62 3.91 10.56 3.40
C ILE A 62 5.19 9.77 3.73
N GLY A 63 6.25 10.45 4.15
CA GLY A 63 7.51 9.77 4.51
C GLY A 63 7.35 8.80 5.68
N ASP A 64 6.67 9.24 6.73
CA ASP A 64 6.42 8.40 7.91
C ASP A 64 5.52 7.21 7.56
N PHE A 65 4.50 7.44 6.73
CA PHE A 65 3.64 6.39 6.20
C PHE A 65 4.43 5.34 5.40
N LEU A 66 5.25 5.76 4.43
CA LEU A 66 6.02 4.86 3.59
C LEU A 66 7.03 4.04 4.39
N ASN A 67 7.77 4.69 5.31
CA ASN A 67 8.74 4.02 6.17
C ASN A 67 8.09 3.02 7.13
N HIS A 68 6.88 3.32 7.62
CA HIS A 68 6.16 2.42 8.51
C HIS A 68 5.76 1.13 7.80
N TYR A 69 5.35 1.22 6.53
CA TYR A 69 4.79 0.11 5.76
C TYR A 69 5.78 -0.56 4.80
N GLU A 70 7.03 -0.10 4.73
CA GLU A 70 8.05 -0.69 3.87
C GLU A 70 8.14 -2.22 4.06
N GLY A 71 8.13 -2.94 2.94
CA GLY A 71 8.15 -4.40 2.88
C GLY A 71 6.82 -5.10 3.23
N GLN A 72 5.74 -4.36 3.48
CA GLN A 72 4.42 -4.92 3.82
C GLN A 72 3.46 -4.90 2.62
N GLY A 73 2.63 -5.94 2.49
CA GLY A 73 1.55 -5.97 1.51
C GLY A 73 0.26 -5.37 2.10
N LEU A 74 -0.06 -4.14 1.70
CA LEU A 74 -1.17 -3.34 2.21
C LEU A 74 -2.48 -3.69 1.54
N ALA A 75 -3.49 -3.99 2.35
CA ALA A 75 -4.88 -3.93 1.92
C ALA A 75 -5.32 -2.47 1.80
N ASN A 76 -6.36 -2.27 0.99
CA ASN A 76 -7.02 -0.98 0.92
C ASN A 76 -7.68 -0.66 2.25
N SER A 77 -8.28 0.51 2.30
CA SER A 77 -8.76 1.08 3.55
C SER A 77 -9.83 0.27 4.28
N GLN A 78 -10.58 -0.50 3.51
CA GLN A 78 -11.66 -1.35 3.96
C GLN A 78 -11.21 -2.81 4.16
N GLY A 79 -9.90 -3.09 4.14
CA GLY A 79 -9.33 -4.41 4.38
C GLY A 79 -9.40 -5.38 3.20
N THR A 80 -9.58 -4.88 1.97
CA THR A 80 -9.71 -5.69 0.74
C THR A 80 -8.55 -5.42 -0.23
N PHE A 81 -8.43 -6.21 -1.30
CA PHE A 81 -7.41 -6.03 -2.36
C PHE A 81 -5.96 -5.94 -1.84
N GLN A 82 -5.59 -6.83 -0.91
CA GLN A 82 -4.26 -6.82 -0.28
C GLN A 82 -3.11 -6.91 -1.28
N GLY A 83 -2.23 -5.91 -1.27
CA GLY A 83 -1.04 -5.83 -2.09
C GLY A 83 -1.27 -5.31 -3.49
N GLU A 84 -2.44 -4.71 -3.79
CA GLU A 84 -2.68 -4.03 -5.07
C GLU A 84 -2.13 -2.60 -5.08
N CYS A 85 -1.73 -2.10 -6.26
CA CYS A 85 -1.21 -0.73 -6.42
C CYS A 85 -2.20 0.34 -5.91
N VAL A 86 -3.50 0.18 -6.20
CA VAL A 86 -4.55 1.10 -5.73
C VAL A 86 -4.81 1.02 -4.23
N SER A 87 -4.47 -0.10 -3.59
CA SER A 87 -4.60 -0.26 -2.13
C SER A 87 -3.61 0.61 -1.37
N LEU A 88 -2.43 0.82 -1.92
CA LEU A 88 -1.45 1.78 -1.39
C LEU A 88 -2.05 3.19 -1.35
N ILE A 89 -2.65 3.63 -2.46
CA ILE A 89 -3.22 4.97 -2.58
C ILE A 89 -4.41 5.14 -1.64
N SER A 90 -5.26 4.14 -1.56
CA SER A 90 -6.37 4.08 -0.61
C SER A 90 -5.92 4.23 0.84
N ARG A 91 -4.82 3.57 1.24
CA ARG A 91 -4.25 3.73 2.58
C ARG A 91 -3.60 5.08 2.80
N ALA A 92 -2.80 5.57 1.86
CA ALA A 92 -2.15 6.87 1.98
C ALA A 92 -3.18 8.01 2.08
N LEU A 93 -4.25 7.96 1.29
CA LEU A 93 -5.33 8.95 1.32
C LEU A 93 -6.07 8.95 2.66
N GLU A 94 -6.37 7.80 3.24
CA GLU A 94 -6.97 7.76 4.57
C GLU A 94 -6.01 8.26 5.64
N GLU A 95 -4.82 7.65 5.72
CA GLU A 95 -3.96 7.75 6.90
C GLU A 95 -3.13 9.03 6.93
N VAL A 96 -2.91 9.68 5.78
CA VAL A 96 -2.20 10.97 5.67
C VAL A 96 -3.16 12.13 5.37
N HIS A 97 -4.17 11.90 4.53
CA HIS A 97 -5.07 12.99 4.06
C HIS A 97 -6.47 12.94 4.66
N GLY A 98 -6.82 11.91 5.44
CA GLY A 98 -8.13 11.78 6.08
C GLY A 98 -9.27 11.43 5.11
N VAL A 99 -8.95 10.90 3.94
CA VAL A 99 -9.92 10.49 2.91
C VAL A 99 -10.08 8.97 2.92
N ASP A 100 -11.07 8.47 3.67
CA ASP A 100 -11.37 7.03 3.73
C ASP A 100 -12.12 6.57 2.47
N HIS A 101 -11.55 5.60 1.75
CA HIS A 101 -12.20 4.93 0.64
C HIS A 101 -11.58 3.57 0.31
N SER A 102 -12.38 2.68 -0.30
CA SER A 102 -11.93 1.43 -0.94
C SER A 102 -11.05 1.73 -2.19
N ALA A 103 -11.23 1.07 -3.33
CA ALA A 103 -10.62 1.47 -4.60
C ALA A 103 -11.65 2.21 -5.46
N TRP A 104 -11.29 3.35 -6.04
CA TRP A 104 -12.11 4.06 -7.02
C TRP A 104 -11.87 3.57 -8.45
N GLY A 105 -11.86 2.25 -8.64
CA GLY A 105 -11.51 1.61 -9.91
C GLY A 105 -10.04 1.18 -9.98
N ASN A 106 -9.57 0.96 -11.21
CA ASN A 106 -8.19 0.57 -11.51
C ASN A 106 -7.27 1.80 -11.51
N ALA A 107 -5.96 1.57 -11.60
CA ALA A 107 -4.99 2.66 -11.61
C ALA A 107 -5.24 3.68 -12.73
N ALA A 108 -5.53 3.23 -13.96
CA ALA A 108 -5.83 4.12 -15.08
C ALA A 108 -7.09 4.99 -14.87
N ASP A 109 -8.01 4.58 -13.98
CA ASP A 109 -9.22 5.35 -13.64
C ASP A 109 -8.92 6.58 -12.77
N TYR A 110 -7.72 6.65 -12.18
CA TYR A 110 -7.26 7.83 -11.44
C TYR A 110 -6.79 8.97 -12.34
N GLN A 111 -6.68 8.79 -13.67
CA GLN A 111 -6.35 9.91 -14.55
C GLN A 111 -7.43 11.01 -14.50
N LYS A 112 -7.07 12.24 -14.90
CA LYS A 112 -8.04 13.34 -15.01
C LYS A 112 -9.22 12.96 -15.92
N GLY A 113 -10.44 13.05 -15.37
CA GLY A 113 -11.68 12.72 -16.06
C GLY A 113 -12.18 11.29 -15.83
N GLY A 114 -11.33 10.38 -15.35
CA GLY A 114 -11.72 9.06 -14.85
C GLY A 114 -12.46 9.14 -13.50
N ILE A 115 -13.11 8.05 -13.08
CA ILE A 115 -13.91 8.05 -11.85
C ILE A 115 -13.05 8.25 -10.59
N GLY A 116 -11.88 7.59 -10.51
CA GLY A 116 -10.91 7.84 -9.45
C GLY A 116 -10.37 9.27 -9.50
N GLY A 117 -10.12 9.79 -10.70
CA GLY A 117 -9.65 11.16 -10.88
C GLY A 117 -10.68 12.23 -10.47
N GLN A 118 -11.97 11.95 -10.61
CA GLN A 118 -13.04 12.82 -10.11
C GLN A 118 -13.00 12.91 -8.58
N HIS A 119 -12.88 11.77 -7.89
CA HIS A 119 -12.79 11.74 -6.44
C HIS A 119 -11.49 12.35 -5.89
N MET A 120 -10.37 12.20 -6.60
CA MET A 120 -9.13 12.91 -6.27
C MET A 120 -9.33 14.43 -6.31
N ALA A 121 -9.96 14.94 -7.37
CA ALA A 121 -10.25 16.36 -7.50
C ALA A 121 -11.25 16.87 -6.45
N GLU A 122 -12.28 16.10 -6.12
CA GLU A 122 -13.24 16.38 -5.04
C GLU A 122 -12.56 16.42 -3.67
N SER A 123 -11.50 15.62 -3.49
CA SER A 123 -10.67 15.58 -2.29
C SER A 123 -9.62 16.70 -2.23
N GLY A 124 -9.62 17.62 -3.21
CA GLY A 124 -8.76 18.81 -3.24
C GLY A 124 -7.45 18.65 -4.01
N PHE A 125 -7.18 17.48 -4.59
CA PHE A 125 -5.95 17.25 -5.34
C PHE A 125 -6.00 17.91 -6.72
N ASN A 126 -4.84 18.38 -7.18
CA ASN A 126 -4.65 19.00 -8.48
C ASN A 126 -3.94 18.06 -9.44
N TRP A 127 -4.40 17.99 -10.69
CA TRP A 127 -3.80 17.16 -11.73
C TRP A 127 -2.74 17.90 -12.53
N HIS A 128 -1.62 17.23 -12.76
CA HIS A 128 -0.45 17.74 -13.46
C HIS A 128 0.10 16.73 -14.49
N THR A 129 0.89 17.22 -15.44
CA THR A 129 1.48 16.40 -16.53
C THR A 129 2.94 16.77 -16.84
N ASP A 130 3.53 17.72 -16.12
CA ASP A 130 4.82 18.33 -16.47
C ASP A 130 6.05 17.65 -15.85
N GLN A 131 5.86 16.47 -15.24
CA GLN A 131 6.89 15.63 -14.59
C GLN A 131 7.76 16.37 -13.55
N LYS A 132 7.27 17.48 -12.98
CA LYS A 132 7.97 18.20 -11.90
C LYS A 132 7.60 17.62 -10.53
N PHE A 133 8.00 16.37 -10.31
CA PHE A 133 7.57 15.62 -9.14
C PHE A 133 8.11 16.18 -7.82
N GLU A 134 7.25 16.11 -6.81
CA GLU A 134 7.51 16.46 -5.42
C GLU A 134 7.10 15.29 -4.51
N ASN A 135 7.70 15.24 -3.32
CA ASN A 135 7.42 14.18 -2.37
C ASN A 135 5.93 14.14 -2.02
N GLY A 136 5.30 12.99 -2.21
CA GLY A 136 3.87 12.77 -1.98
C GLY A 136 3.01 12.85 -3.22
N ASP A 137 3.56 13.20 -4.39
CA ASP A 137 2.81 13.15 -5.65
C ASP A 137 2.35 11.71 -5.94
N ILE A 138 1.09 11.55 -6.36
CA ILE A 138 0.53 10.26 -6.76
C ILE A 138 0.59 10.16 -8.27
N LEU A 139 1.47 9.31 -8.79
CA LEU A 139 1.77 9.15 -10.21
C LEU A 139 0.89 8.06 -10.82
N VAL A 140 0.36 8.32 -12.01
CA VAL A 140 -0.58 7.42 -12.70
C VAL A 140 -0.03 7.04 -14.07
N TRP A 141 -0.07 5.74 -14.37
CA TRP A 141 0.29 5.13 -15.65
C TRP A 141 -0.91 4.40 -16.25
N GLY A 142 -1.04 4.48 -17.56
CA GLY A 142 -2.14 3.92 -18.35
C GLY A 142 -1.78 2.58 -18.97
N ASP A 143 -2.38 2.28 -20.13
CA ASP A 143 -2.13 1.05 -20.88
C ASP A 143 -0.74 1.07 -21.53
N GLY A 144 0.18 0.33 -20.92
CA GLY A 144 1.57 0.20 -21.31
C GLY A 144 2.01 -1.26 -21.37
N ALA A 145 3.19 -1.49 -21.94
CA ALA A 145 3.84 -2.79 -22.00
C ALA A 145 4.10 -3.36 -20.61
N GLU A 146 4.30 -2.51 -19.59
CA GLU A 146 4.62 -2.92 -18.21
C GLU A 146 3.41 -2.87 -17.27
N THR A 147 2.30 -2.23 -17.67
CA THR A 147 1.18 -1.89 -16.77
C THR A 147 -0.17 -2.49 -17.20
N SER A 148 -0.31 -2.95 -18.45
CA SER A 148 -1.57 -3.44 -19.05
C SER A 148 -2.72 -2.41 -19.06
N VAL A 149 -3.88 -2.80 -19.59
CA VAL A 149 -5.09 -1.96 -19.68
C VAL A 149 -5.58 -1.42 -18.33
N TYR A 150 -5.20 -2.03 -17.21
CA TYR A 150 -5.58 -1.57 -15.86
C TYR A 150 -4.70 -0.42 -15.36
N GLY A 151 -3.52 -0.23 -15.96
CA GLY A 151 -2.55 0.77 -15.56
C GLY A 151 -1.78 0.42 -14.30
N HIS A 152 -1.00 1.40 -13.83
CA HIS A 152 -0.27 1.33 -12.56
C HIS A 152 -0.32 2.67 -11.83
N ILE A 153 -0.15 2.66 -10.52
CA ILE A 153 -0.20 3.88 -9.69
C ILE A 153 0.75 3.73 -8.50
N GLY A 154 1.39 4.83 -8.11
CA GLY A 154 2.38 4.86 -7.05
C GLY A 154 2.60 6.26 -6.51
N ILE A 155 3.45 6.38 -5.50
CA ILE A 155 3.75 7.64 -4.80
C ILE A 155 5.20 8.01 -5.06
N TYR A 156 5.46 9.21 -5.57
CA TYR A 156 6.83 9.70 -5.71
C TYR A 156 7.35 10.21 -4.36
N TYR A 157 8.51 9.72 -3.94
CA TYR A 157 9.15 10.14 -2.70
C TYR A 157 10.67 9.98 -2.81
N GLU A 158 11.42 11.04 -2.50
CA GLU A 158 12.89 11.08 -2.49
C GLU A 158 13.57 10.60 -3.79
N GLY A 159 12.94 10.87 -4.94
CA GLY A 159 13.48 10.50 -6.24
C GLY A 159 13.08 9.12 -6.73
N GLN A 160 12.26 8.40 -5.97
CA GLN A 160 11.83 7.03 -6.28
C GLN A 160 10.31 6.93 -6.35
N VAL A 161 9.81 5.90 -7.04
CA VAL A 161 8.38 5.55 -7.04
C VAL A 161 8.15 4.45 -6.01
N TRP A 162 7.38 4.76 -4.98
CA TRP A 162 6.89 3.79 -4.01
C TRP A 162 5.59 3.18 -4.50
N GLN A 163 5.54 1.86 -4.60
CA GLN A 163 4.40 1.17 -5.21
C GLN A 163 4.17 -0.22 -4.59
N GLN A 164 3.05 -0.82 -4.99
CA GLN A 164 2.79 -2.25 -4.81
C GLN A 164 2.35 -2.86 -6.13
N ASN A 165 2.60 -4.15 -6.30
CA ASN A 165 2.17 -4.97 -7.43
C ASN A 165 2.79 -4.60 -8.78
N TYR A 166 3.91 -3.86 -8.80
CA TYR A 166 4.73 -3.78 -10.00
C TYR A 166 5.53 -5.08 -10.17
N ASN A 167 5.55 -5.64 -11.38
CA ASN A 167 6.21 -6.93 -11.68
C ASN A 167 5.83 -8.10 -10.76
N GLY A 168 4.64 -8.03 -10.14
CA GLY A 168 4.10 -9.07 -9.26
C GLY A 168 4.61 -9.05 -7.82
N ASP A 169 5.46 -8.09 -7.43
CA ASP A 169 5.82 -7.89 -6.03
C ASP A 169 4.71 -7.12 -5.31
N ARG A 170 3.98 -7.81 -4.43
CA ARG A 170 2.79 -7.31 -3.73
C ARG A 170 3.09 -6.54 -2.45
N THR A 171 4.35 -6.24 -2.17
CA THR A 171 4.78 -5.48 -0.98
C THR A 171 5.04 -4.01 -1.34
N LEU A 172 4.94 -3.11 -0.36
CA LEU A 172 5.34 -1.72 -0.53
C LEU A 172 6.86 -1.61 -0.58
N HIS A 173 7.39 -1.11 -1.70
CA HIS A 173 8.82 -0.85 -1.86
C HIS A 173 9.06 0.28 -2.85
N ALA A 174 10.26 0.86 -2.77
CA ALA A 174 10.73 1.83 -3.75
C ALA A 174 11.20 1.13 -5.03
N PHE A 175 10.90 1.74 -6.17
CA PHE A 175 11.36 1.37 -7.49
C PHE A 175 12.13 2.54 -8.11
N ASP A 176 13.33 2.24 -8.61
CA ASP A 176 14.24 3.19 -9.26
C ASP A 176 14.40 2.83 -10.75
N GLY A 177 13.30 2.95 -11.48
CA GLY A 177 13.25 2.67 -12.90
C GLY A 177 12.14 3.43 -13.61
N GLU A 178 12.10 3.28 -14.93
CA GLU A 178 11.03 3.85 -15.74
C GLU A 178 9.84 2.88 -15.78
N ILE A 179 8.64 3.43 -15.78
CA ILE A 179 7.39 2.71 -16.05
C ILE A 179 6.77 3.39 -17.27
N ASP A 180 6.46 2.62 -18.30
CA ASP A 180 5.88 3.14 -19.54
C ASP A 180 4.42 3.61 -19.38
N ALA A 181 3.89 4.28 -20.42
CA ALA A 181 2.52 4.80 -20.45
C ALA A 181 2.16 5.80 -19.33
N TYR A 182 3.10 6.65 -18.91
CA TYR A 182 2.84 7.72 -17.95
C TYR A 182 1.72 8.68 -18.42
N LEU A 183 0.72 8.92 -17.56
CA LEU A 183 -0.42 9.78 -17.86
C LEU A 183 -0.35 11.15 -17.17
N GLY A 184 0.13 11.18 -15.93
CA GLY A 184 0.16 12.38 -15.11
C GLY A 184 0.27 12.07 -13.62
N TYR A 185 0.06 13.08 -12.79
CA TYR A 185 0.10 12.93 -11.34
C TYR A 185 -0.88 13.84 -10.61
N TRP A 186 -1.25 13.44 -9.40
CA TRP A 186 -2.01 14.24 -8.45
C TRP A 186 -1.11 14.81 -7.36
N ARG A 187 -1.42 16.05 -6.96
CA ARG A 187 -0.77 16.73 -5.85
C ARG A 187 -1.81 17.32 -4.90
N ALA A 188 -1.64 17.11 -3.59
CA ALA A 188 -2.48 17.69 -2.56
C ALA A 188 -2.36 19.22 -2.47
#